data_AF-A0A9P6TXL0-F1
#
_entry.id   AF-A0A9P6TXL0-F1
#
_cell.length_a   1.000
_cell.length_b   1.000
_cell.length_c   1.000
_cell.angle_alpha   90.00
_cell.angle_beta   90.00
_cell.angle_gamma   90.00
#
_symmetry.space_group_name_H-M   'P 1'
#
loop_
_entity.id
_entity.type
_entity.pdbx_description
1 polymer ?
#
loop_
_entity_poly.entity_id
_entity_poly.type
_entity_poly.pdbx_seq_one_letter_code
_entity_poly.pdbx_strand_id
1 'polypeptide(L)'
;MRAVLQRVVQASVDVNGQQISKIGQGLCVLIGLSVSDTTADLDYMVKKLLSVKVFDSQTVAEGETADLSTPNKGWAKSVVDIGGEILCVSQFTLYGHVLKGSKPDFHQSMKSDTSRAMYHDFLERLRKAYKAEKIKDGEFGAMMLVNIANDGPVTLELDSRKFEYLPTTPDPKAAKKAIHAVAKKGGIDSKLGTQQSTPVLAPATLADSTDKP
;
A
#
# COMPACT_ATOMS: atom_id res chain seq x y z
N MET A 1 1.26 -8.00 -0.18
CA MET A 1 1.01 -7.05 -1.29
C MET A 1 1.65 -5.75 -0.91
N ARG A 2 2.39 -5.12 -1.82
CA ARG A 2 3.01 -3.81 -1.61
C ARG A 2 2.42 -2.77 -2.53
N ALA A 3 2.41 -1.53 -2.07
CA ALA A 3 2.08 -0.39 -2.90
C ALA A 3 2.97 0.80 -2.58
N VAL A 4 3.32 1.58 -3.60
CA VAL A 4 3.82 2.95 -3.43
C VAL A 4 2.69 3.87 -3.89
N LEU A 5 2.10 4.56 -2.93
CA LEU A 5 1.05 5.55 -3.15
C LEU A 5 1.68 6.93 -3.26
N GLN A 6 1.28 7.68 -4.28
CA GLN A 6 1.69 9.07 -4.46
C GLN A 6 0.45 9.95 -4.64
N ARG A 7 0.38 11.03 -3.88
CA ARG A 7 -0.63 12.08 -4.10
C ARG A 7 -0.27 12.83 -5.37
N VAL A 8 -1.23 13.06 -6.25
CA VAL A 8 -0.98 13.73 -7.53
C VAL A 8 -1.99 14.81 -7.84
N VAL A 9 -1.53 15.88 -8.49
CA VAL A 9 -2.42 16.84 -9.17
C VAL A 9 -2.93 16.28 -10.49
N GLN A 10 -2.14 15.43 -11.15
CA GLN A 10 -2.51 14.61 -12.31
C GLN A 10 -1.48 13.48 -12.51
N ALA A 11 -1.91 12.41 -13.18
CA ALA A 11 -1.00 11.36 -13.65
C ALA A 11 -1.51 10.73 -14.94
N SER A 12 -0.60 10.16 -15.74
CA SER A 12 -0.95 9.44 -16.96
C SER A 12 -0.06 8.23 -17.20
N VAL A 13 -0.54 7.34 -18.07
CA VAL A 13 0.24 6.23 -18.62
C VAL A 13 0.24 6.34 -20.13
N ASP A 14 1.43 6.28 -20.71
CA ASP A 14 1.63 6.22 -22.14
C ASP A 14 2.29 4.87 -22.51
N VAL A 15 1.81 4.26 -23.59
CA VAL A 15 2.37 3.03 -24.18
C VAL A 15 2.66 3.31 -25.65
N ASN A 16 3.89 3.04 -26.10
CA ASN A 16 4.33 3.33 -27.47
C ASN A 16 4.10 4.80 -27.89
N GLY A 17 4.25 5.74 -26.95
CA GLY A 17 4.04 7.17 -27.17
C GLY A 17 2.58 7.61 -27.25
N GLN A 18 1.62 6.72 -27.00
CA GLN A 18 0.19 7.06 -26.93
C GLN A 18 -0.33 6.99 -25.51
N GLN A 19 -1.04 8.03 -25.10
CA GLN A 19 -1.68 8.09 -23.80
C GLN A 19 -2.88 7.12 -23.76
N ILE A 20 -2.76 6.08 -22.93
CA ILE A 20 -3.83 5.08 -22.74
C ILE A 20 -4.72 5.40 -21.54
N SER A 21 -4.22 6.21 -20.62
CA SER A 21 -4.85 6.44 -19.32
C SER A 21 -4.46 7.78 -18.72
N LYS A 22 -5.39 8.43 -18.04
CA LYS A 22 -5.19 9.71 -17.35
C LYS A 22 -6.08 9.82 -16.13
N ILE A 23 -5.55 10.46 -15.10
CA ILE A 23 -6.31 11.00 -13.97
C ILE A 23 -5.96 12.48 -13.74
N GLY A 24 -6.92 13.23 -13.21
CA GLY A 24 -6.70 14.52 -12.56
C GLY A 24 -6.25 14.34 -11.10
N GLN A 25 -6.77 15.19 -10.21
CA GLN A 25 -6.40 15.14 -8.79
C GLN A 25 -6.76 13.80 -8.16
N GLY A 26 -5.80 13.20 -7.45
CA GLY A 26 -6.01 11.89 -6.87
C GLY A 26 -4.73 11.18 -6.44
N LEU A 27 -4.68 9.87 -6.69
CA LEU A 27 -3.58 8.99 -6.31
C LEU A 27 -3.02 8.27 -7.54
N CYS A 28 -1.70 8.30 -7.71
CA CYS A 28 -0.99 7.34 -8.56
C CYS A 28 -0.39 6.26 -7.68
N VAL A 29 -0.74 5.00 -7.94
CA VAL A 29 -0.40 3.87 -7.08
C VAL A 29 0.33 2.80 -7.88
N LEU A 30 1.59 2.56 -7.53
CA LEU A 30 2.37 1.44 -8.05
C LEU A 30 2.06 0.21 -7.18
N ILE A 31 1.61 -0.89 -7.79
CA ILE A 31 1.13 -2.09 -7.09
C ILE A 31 2.07 -3.27 -7.35
N GLY A 32 2.65 -3.79 -6.28
CA GLY A 32 3.50 -4.99 -6.31
C GLY A 32 2.77 -6.18 -5.70
N LEU A 33 2.77 -7.29 -6.44
CA LEU A 33 2.21 -8.58 -6.00
C LEU A 33 3.34 -9.56 -5.64
N SER A 34 3.22 -10.24 -4.50
CA SER A 34 4.13 -11.30 -4.07
C SER A 34 3.57 -12.69 -4.39
N VAL A 35 4.45 -13.67 -4.62
CA VAL A 35 4.09 -15.11 -4.67
C VAL A 35 3.24 -15.58 -3.49
N SER A 36 3.34 -14.88 -2.37
CA SER A 36 2.69 -15.25 -1.14
C SER A 36 1.36 -14.54 -0.91
N ASP A 37 1.00 -13.57 -1.77
CA ASP A 37 -0.22 -12.76 -1.64
C ASP A 37 -1.51 -13.60 -1.74
N THR A 38 -2.52 -13.17 -0.99
CA THR A 38 -3.82 -13.83 -0.85
C THR A 38 -4.93 -12.82 -1.10
N THR A 39 -6.18 -13.30 -1.17
CA THR A 39 -7.36 -12.43 -1.26
C THR A 39 -7.45 -11.45 -0.09
N ALA A 40 -7.02 -11.84 1.12
CA ALA A 40 -7.00 -10.94 2.27
C ALA A 40 -6.05 -9.74 2.07
N ASP A 41 -4.95 -9.94 1.35
CA ASP A 41 -4.02 -8.86 1.00
C ASP A 41 -4.66 -7.87 0.01
N LEU A 42 -5.46 -8.36 -0.96
CA LEU A 42 -6.23 -7.52 -1.88
C LEU A 42 -7.21 -6.64 -1.09
N ASP A 43 -8.02 -7.27 -0.23
CA ASP A 43 -9.06 -6.59 0.55
C ASP A 43 -8.47 -5.53 1.49
N TYR A 44 -7.34 -5.87 2.13
CA TYR A 44 -6.59 -4.91 2.94
C TYR A 44 -6.14 -3.71 2.12
N MET A 45 -5.51 -3.93 0.97
CA MET A 45 -4.94 -2.86 0.16
C MET A 45 -6.04 -1.95 -0.39
N VAL A 46 -7.14 -2.51 -0.91
CA VAL A 46 -8.32 -1.75 -1.35
C VAL A 46 -8.83 -0.85 -0.23
N LYS A 47 -9.05 -1.41 0.98
CA LYS A 47 -9.51 -0.63 2.12
C LYS A 47 -8.54 0.49 2.48
N LYS A 48 -7.23 0.22 2.49
CA LYS A 48 -6.21 1.23 2.84
C LYS A 48 -6.13 2.35 1.81
N LEU A 49 -6.10 2.04 0.52
CA LEU A 49 -6.04 3.06 -0.54
C LEU A 49 -7.24 4.00 -0.50
N LEU A 50 -8.45 3.47 -0.22
CA LEU A 50 -9.66 4.28 -0.16
C LEU A 50 -9.81 5.09 1.14
N SER A 51 -9.14 4.71 2.23
CA SER A 51 -9.33 5.33 3.55
C SER A 51 -8.13 6.15 4.04
N VAL A 52 -6.95 5.99 3.44
CA VAL A 52 -5.75 6.71 3.87
C VAL A 52 -5.93 8.22 3.65
N LYS A 53 -5.64 9.00 4.70
CA LYS A 53 -5.84 10.44 4.70
C LYS A 53 -4.56 11.15 4.29
N VAL A 54 -4.47 11.50 3.01
CA VAL A 54 -3.29 12.17 2.42
C VAL A 54 -3.60 13.55 1.84
N PHE A 55 -4.87 13.97 1.90
CA PHE A 55 -5.33 15.27 1.47
C PHE A 55 -5.68 16.15 2.67
N ASP A 56 -5.58 17.46 2.49
CA ASP A 56 -5.85 18.44 3.53
C ASP A 56 -7.37 18.65 3.72
N SER A 57 -7.78 19.28 4.82
CA SER A 57 -9.19 19.50 5.14
C SER A 57 -9.86 20.49 4.19
N GLN A 58 -9.11 21.46 3.67
CA GLN A 58 -9.58 22.38 2.65
C GLN A 58 -9.07 21.93 1.29
N THR A 59 -10.02 21.48 0.48
CA THR A 59 -9.88 21.34 -0.97
C THR A 59 -10.87 22.32 -1.55
N VAL A 60 -10.40 23.48 -1.95
CA VAL A 60 -11.24 24.51 -2.56
C VAL A 60 -11.59 24.01 -3.95
N ALA A 61 -12.85 23.71 -4.21
CA ALA A 61 -13.29 23.38 -5.56
C ALA A 61 -13.08 24.60 -6.47
N GLU A 62 -12.83 24.38 -7.76
CA GLU A 62 -12.74 25.48 -8.73
C GLU A 62 -14.01 26.34 -8.68
N GLY A 63 -13.84 27.63 -8.37
CA GLY A 63 -14.95 28.60 -8.28
C GLY A 63 -15.52 28.81 -6.88
N GLU A 64 -15.08 28.05 -5.86
CA GLU A 64 -15.45 28.30 -4.47
C GLU A 64 -14.42 29.18 -3.75
N THR A 65 -14.88 30.05 -2.86
CA THR A 65 -13.99 30.78 -1.95
C THR A 65 -13.67 29.91 -0.74
N ALA A 66 -12.38 29.67 -0.49
CA ALA A 66 -11.93 29.01 0.73
C ALA A 66 -12.47 29.76 1.95
N ASP A 67 -13.12 29.04 2.87
CA ASP A 67 -13.43 29.60 4.18
C ASP A 67 -12.13 29.77 4.98
N LEU A 68 -11.54 30.97 4.90
CA LEU A 68 -10.30 31.31 5.61
C LEU A 68 -10.46 31.32 7.14
N SER A 69 -11.68 31.21 7.66
CA SER A 69 -11.93 31.12 9.11
C SER A 69 -11.70 29.70 9.68
N THR A 70 -11.69 28.68 8.83
CA THR A 70 -11.42 27.29 9.24
C THR A 70 -9.94 26.95 9.05
N PRO A 71 -9.21 26.45 10.08
CA PRO A 71 -7.82 26.04 9.92
C PRO A 71 -7.66 24.90 8.90
N ASN A 72 -6.77 25.06 7.91
CA ASN A 72 -6.43 23.95 7.02
C ASN A 72 -5.63 22.89 7.79
N LYS A 73 -6.23 21.72 7.99
CA LYS A 73 -5.62 20.58 8.67
C LYS A 73 -5.10 19.61 7.62
N GLY A 74 -3.78 19.43 7.57
CA GLY A 74 -3.16 18.37 6.77
C GLY A 74 -3.61 16.98 7.21
N TRP A 75 -3.51 16.00 6.31
CA TRP A 75 -3.79 14.58 6.61
C TRP A 75 -5.22 14.33 7.10
N ALA A 76 -6.20 15.02 6.51
CA ALA A 76 -7.58 15.03 6.99
C ALA A 76 -8.55 14.24 6.11
N LYS A 77 -8.32 14.19 4.80
CA LYS A 77 -9.20 13.61 3.80
C LYS A 77 -8.53 12.49 3.01
N SER A 78 -9.31 11.47 2.67
CA SER A 78 -8.95 10.41 1.73
C SER A 78 -9.27 10.80 0.29
N VAL A 79 -8.84 9.96 -0.67
CA VAL A 79 -9.21 10.12 -2.10
C VAL A 79 -10.73 10.07 -2.30
N VAL A 80 -11.43 9.27 -1.49
CA VAL A 80 -12.89 9.17 -1.53
C VAL A 80 -13.53 10.48 -1.09
N ASP A 81 -13.03 11.07 0.00
CA ASP A 81 -13.57 12.31 0.59
C ASP A 81 -13.45 13.51 -0.36
N ILE A 82 -12.42 13.53 -1.22
CA ILE A 82 -12.22 14.61 -2.21
C ILE A 82 -12.82 14.29 -3.59
N GLY A 83 -13.44 13.11 -3.76
CA GLY A 83 -13.96 12.69 -5.07
C GLY A 83 -12.88 12.47 -6.14
N GLY A 84 -11.64 12.21 -5.71
CA GLY A 84 -10.47 12.09 -6.55
C GLY A 84 -10.42 10.80 -7.36
N GLU A 85 -9.44 10.72 -8.25
CA GLU A 85 -9.23 9.54 -9.10
C GLU A 85 -8.06 8.69 -8.60
N ILE A 86 -8.01 7.42 -9.02
CA ILE A 86 -6.90 6.51 -8.69
C ILE A 86 -6.39 5.89 -9.99
N LEU A 87 -5.10 6.08 -10.27
CA LEU A 87 -4.38 5.40 -11.34
C LEU A 87 -3.54 4.29 -10.74
N CYS A 88 -3.90 3.04 -11.01
CA CYS A 88 -3.13 1.88 -10.60
C CYS A 88 -2.19 1.43 -11.74
N VAL A 89 -0.95 1.11 -11.39
CA VAL A 89 0.04 0.57 -12.34
C VAL A 89 0.71 -0.64 -11.71
N SER A 90 0.77 -1.77 -12.43
CA SER A 90 1.47 -2.96 -11.94
C SER A 90 2.99 -2.72 -11.90
N GLN A 91 3.61 -3.05 -10.76
CA GLN A 91 5.01 -2.76 -10.47
C GLN A 91 5.66 -3.90 -9.68
N PHE A 92 6.06 -4.97 -10.37
CA PHE A 92 6.69 -6.14 -9.74
C PHE A 92 8.01 -5.79 -9.02
N THR A 93 8.69 -4.71 -9.43
CA THR A 93 9.98 -4.29 -8.88
C THR A 93 9.90 -3.77 -7.45
N LEU A 94 8.70 -3.56 -6.88
CA LEU A 94 8.53 -3.28 -5.44
C LEU A 94 8.97 -4.44 -4.53
N TYR A 95 9.20 -5.61 -5.11
CA TYR A 95 9.83 -6.76 -4.45
C TYR A 95 11.27 -7.01 -4.94
N GLY A 96 11.88 -6.01 -5.58
CA GLY A 96 13.30 -6.03 -5.92
C GLY A 96 14.16 -5.89 -4.68
N HIS A 97 15.01 -6.88 -4.41
CA HIS A 97 15.97 -6.86 -3.32
C HIS A 97 17.38 -6.67 -3.88
N VAL A 98 18.15 -5.77 -3.28
CA VAL A 98 19.56 -5.50 -3.63
C VAL A 98 20.44 -5.80 -2.42
N LEU A 99 20.61 -7.09 -2.11
CA LEU A 99 21.36 -7.54 -0.92
C LEU A 99 22.81 -7.92 -1.23
N LYS A 100 23.11 -8.41 -2.44
CA LYS A 100 24.46 -8.79 -2.89
C LYS A 100 24.72 -8.19 -4.26
N GLY A 101 25.75 -7.35 -4.37
CA GLY A 101 26.06 -6.62 -5.61
C GLY A 101 25.01 -5.56 -5.97
N SER A 102 24.99 -5.13 -7.23
CA SER A 102 24.10 -4.05 -7.73
C SER A 102 22.89 -4.56 -8.52
N LYS A 103 22.81 -5.86 -8.83
CA LYS A 103 21.70 -6.45 -9.58
C LYS A 103 20.53 -6.74 -8.64
N PRO A 104 19.32 -6.19 -8.92
CA PRO A 104 18.14 -6.53 -8.13
C PRO A 104 17.68 -7.97 -8.39
N ASP A 105 17.23 -8.62 -7.34
CA ASP A 105 16.60 -9.93 -7.37
C ASP A 105 15.09 -9.81 -7.07
N PHE A 106 14.27 -10.56 -7.81
CA PHE A 106 12.81 -10.47 -7.78
C PHE A 106 12.12 -11.79 -7.41
N HIS A 107 12.80 -12.70 -6.71
CA HIS A 107 12.24 -14.03 -6.38
C HIS A 107 10.92 -13.98 -5.60
N GLN A 108 10.66 -12.87 -4.89
CA GLN A 108 9.43 -12.69 -4.11
C GLN A 108 8.25 -12.17 -4.93
N SER A 109 8.50 -11.64 -6.14
CA SER A 109 7.45 -11.15 -7.03
C SER A 109 6.62 -12.30 -7.58
N MET A 110 5.31 -12.12 -7.64
CA MET A 110 4.42 -13.10 -8.27
C MET A 110 4.74 -13.23 -9.77
N LYS A 111 4.66 -14.46 -10.31
CA LYS A 111 4.87 -14.73 -11.75
C LYS A 111 3.82 -14.03 -12.61
N SER A 112 4.19 -13.64 -13.84
CA SER A 112 3.36 -12.86 -14.77
C SER A 112 1.92 -13.36 -14.89
N ASP A 113 1.71 -14.64 -15.22
CA ASP A 113 0.38 -15.18 -15.51
C ASP A 113 -0.56 -15.12 -14.30
N THR A 114 -0.08 -15.56 -13.14
CA THR A 114 -0.86 -15.52 -11.89
C THR A 114 -1.05 -14.08 -11.41
N SER A 115 -0.04 -13.23 -11.59
CA SER A 115 -0.09 -11.82 -11.18
C SER A 115 -1.08 -11.01 -12.00
N ARG A 116 -1.25 -11.31 -13.30
CA ARG A 116 -2.27 -10.67 -14.15
C ARG A 116 -3.68 -10.90 -13.62
N ALA A 117 -4.00 -12.15 -13.27
CA ALA A 117 -5.32 -12.50 -12.73
C ALA A 117 -5.58 -11.84 -11.37
N MET A 118 -4.60 -11.88 -10.46
CA MET A 118 -4.73 -11.26 -9.13
C MET A 118 -4.78 -9.73 -9.21
N TYR A 119 -4.01 -9.11 -10.11
CA TYR A 119 -4.06 -7.66 -10.34
C TYR A 119 -5.42 -7.22 -10.90
N HIS A 120 -5.99 -7.99 -11.84
CA HIS A 120 -7.33 -7.75 -12.33
C HIS A 120 -8.39 -7.86 -11.22
N ASP A 121 -8.33 -8.90 -10.36
CA ASP A 121 -9.23 -9.03 -9.20
C ASP A 121 -9.10 -7.84 -8.24
N PHE A 122 -7.86 -7.38 -7.98
CA PHE A 122 -7.62 -6.18 -7.19
C PHE A 122 -8.31 -4.94 -7.78
N LEU A 123 -8.19 -4.69 -9.09
CA LEU A 123 -8.83 -3.55 -9.73
C LEU A 123 -10.37 -3.64 -9.68
N GLU A 124 -10.93 -4.81 -9.92
CA GLU A 124 -12.38 -5.03 -9.84
C GLU A 124 -12.93 -4.77 -8.43
N ARG A 125 -12.21 -5.23 -7.40
CA ARG A 125 -12.55 -4.92 -6.01
C ARG A 125 -12.50 -3.43 -5.72
N LEU A 126 -11.46 -2.74 -6.22
CA LEU A 126 -11.30 -1.31 -6.03
C LEU A 126 -12.42 -0.51 -6.74
N ARG A 127 -12.77 -0.89 -7.97
CA ARG A 127 -13.89 -0.32 -8.74
C ARG A 127 -15.22 -0.50 -8.01
N LYS A 128 -15.47 -1.71 -7.50
CA LYS A 128 -16.70 -2.04 -6.75
C LYS A 128 -16.80 -1.29 -5.41
N ALA A 129 -15.67 -1.09 -4.74
CA ALA A 129 -15.63 -0.43 -3.43
C ALA A 129 -15.69 1.10 -3.49
N TYR A 130 -15.47 1.71 -4.67
CA TYR A 130 -15.52 3.16 -4.85
C TYR A 130 -16.45 3.60 -5.99
N LYS A 131 -15.89 3.91 -7.15
CA LYS A 131 -16.61 4.32 -8.36
C LYS A 131 -15.80 3.84 -9.56
N ALA A 132 -16.39 3.01 -10.40
CA ALA A 132 -15.67 2.32 -11.47
C ALA A 132 -14.98 3.31 -12.43
N GLU A 133 -15.64 4.44 -12.73
CA GLU A 133 -15.15 5.48 -13.61
C GLU A 133 -13.94 6.26 -13.06
N LYS A 134 -13.75 6.25 -11.74
CA LYS A 134 -12.64 6.93 -11.03
C LYS A 134 -11.39 6.06 -10.89
N ILE A 135 -11.48 4.76 -11.18
CA ILE A 135 -10.34 3.84 -11.12
C ILE A 135 -9.81 3.61 -12.53
N LYS A 136 -8.59 4.10 -12.77
CA LYS A 136 -7.86 3.93 -14.01
C LYS A 136 -6.74 2.92 -13.84
N ASP A 137 -6.41 2.25 -14.94
CA ASP A 137 -5.34 1.26 -15.02
C ASP A 137 -4.26 1.75 -15.99
N GLY A 138 -3.06 1.18 -15.87
CA GLY A 138 -2.10 1.13 -16.97
C GLY A 138 -2.40 -0.04 -17.90
N GLU A 139 -1.35 -0.57 -18.54
CA GLU A 139 -1.45 -1.77 -19.37
C GLU A 139 -0.53 -2.86 -18.82
N PHE A 140 -1.14 -3.91 -18.25
CA PHE A 140 -0.39 -4.95 -17.54
C PHE A 140 0.60 -5.67 -18.46
N GLY A 141 1.89 -5.59 -18.10
CA GLY A 141 2.98 -6.25 -18.82
C GLY A 141 3.51 -5.46 -20.02
N ALA A 142 2.94 -4.30 -20.33
CA ALA A 142 3.50 -3.39 -21.32
C ALA A 142 4.65 -2.56 -20.72
N MET A 143 5.56 -2.12 -21.58
CA MET A 143 6.51 -1.06 -21.23
C MET A 143 5.76 0.27 -21.23
N MET A 144 5.65 0.87 -20.05
CA MET A 144 4.86 2.08 -19.80
C MET A 144 5.77 3.25 -19.46
N LEU A 145 5.42 4.44 -19.98
CA LEU A 145 5.86 5.71 -19.44
C LEU A 145 4.77 6.20 -18.47
N VAL A 146 5.09 6.26 -17.18
CA VAL A 146 4.14 6.74 -16.16
C VAL A 146 4.51 8.17 -15.78
N ASN A 147 3.68 9.13 -16.19
CA ASN A 147 3.87 10.54 -15.87
C ASN A 147 3.17 10.85 -14.54
N ILE A 148 3.93 11.35 -13.56
CA ILE A 148 3.45 11.53 -12.18
C ILE A 148 3.75 12.98 -11.75
N ALA A 149 2.73 13.83 -11.70
CA ALA A 149 2.85 15.17 -11.13
C ALA A 149 2.53 15.09 -9.63
N ASN A 150 3.54 14.72 -8.83
CA ASN A 150 3.40 14.49 -7.39
C ASN A 150 3.11 15.81 -6.65
N ASP A 151 2.05 15.80 -5.84
CA ASP A 151 1.54 16.95 -5.10
C ASP A 151 2.08 16.93 -3.66
N GLY A 152 3.05 17.79 -3.37
CA GLY A 152 3.67 17.93 -2.04
C GLY A 152 5.20 18.01 -2.07
N PRO A 153 5.93 16.92 -2.36
CA PRO A 153 5.41 15.59 -2.69
C PRO A 153 4.97 14.79 -1.46
N VAL A 154 3.92 13.99 -1.62
CA VAL A 154 3.45 13.02 -0.61
C VAL A 154 3.55 11.62 -1.20
N THR A 155 4.38 10.78 -0.58
CA THR A 155 4.61 9.39 -0.99
C THR A 155 4.55 8.48 0.22
N LEU A 156 3.75 7.42 0.15
CA LEU A 156 3.63 6.42 1.21
C LEU A 156 3.91 5.02 0.67
N GLU A 157 4.67 4.24 1.43
CA GLU A 157 4.78 2.80 1.24
C GLU A 157 3.70 2.09 2.05
N LEU A 158 2.93 1.24 1.38
CA LEU A 158 1.95 0.37 2.01
C LEU A 158 2.38 -1.08 1.79
N ASP A 159 2.27 -1.90 2.83
CA ASP A 159 2.53 -3.33 2.76
C ASP A 159 1.47 -4.04 3.59
N SER A 160 0.67 -4.89 2.97
CA SER A 160 -0.42 -5.64 3.63
C SER A 160 0.07 -6.59 4.72
N ARG A 161 1.40 -6.83 4.78
CA ARG A 161 2.05 -7.76 5.71
C ARG A 161 2.99 -7.07 6.68
N LYS A 162 3.23 -5.75 6.54
CA LYS A 162 3.97 -5.00 7.56
C LYS A 162 3.07 -4.80 8.79
N PHE A 163 3.60 -5.23 9.93
CA PHE A 163 2.99 -5.11 11.25
C PHE A 163 2.74 -3.65 11.65
N GLU A 164 1.68 -3.41 12.42
CA GLU A 164 1.48 -2.14 13.13
C GLU A 164 2.49 -2.03 14.28
N TYR A 165 3.19 -0.89 14.35
CA TYR A 165 3.91 -0.52 15.57
C TYR A 165 2.87 -0.25 16.66
N LEU A 166 2.82 -1.12 17.68
CA LEU A 166 2.03 -0.86 18.87
C LEU A 166 2.58 0.41 19.54
N PRO A 167 1.71 1.35 19.98
CA PRO A 167 2.18 2.48 20.76
C PRO A 167 2.88 1.96 22.02
N THR A 168 4.12 2.38 22.23
CA THR A 168 4.80 2.20 23.52
C THR A 168 4.04 3.01 24.54
N THR A 169 3.05 2.39 25.18
CA THR A 169 2.45 2.95 26.39
C THR A 169 3.52 2.92 27.48
N PRO A 170 3.79 4.04 28.19
CA PRO A 170 4.78 4.04 29.28
C PRO A 170 4.37 3.14 30.45
N ASP A 171 3.13 2.65 30.48
CA ASP A 171 2.58 1.79 31.52
C ASP A 171 2.59 0.29 31.11
N PRO A 172 3.45 -0.54 31.74
CA PRO A 172 3.56 -1.98 31.48
C PRO A 172 2.26 -2.76 31.69
N LYS A 173 1.34 -2.27 32.55
CA LYS A 173 0.07 -2.97 32.83
C LYS A 173 -0.93 -2.81 31.68
N ALA A 174 -0.95 -1.63 31.04
CA ALA A 174 -1.79 -1.38 29.87
C ALA A 174 -1.32 -2.18 28.65
N ALA A 175 0.00 -2.28 28.44
CA ALA A 175 0.60 -3.09 27.39
C ALA A 175 0.22 -4.57 27.52
N LYS A 176 0.30 -5.12 28.74
CA LYS A 176 -0.06 -6.53 29.00
C LYS A 176 -1.53 -6.82 28.70
N LYS A 177 -2.44 -5.87 29.00
CA LYS A 177 -3.87 -5.97 28.71
C LYS A 177 -4.15 -5.91 27.20
N ALA A 178 -3.45 -5.05 26.46
CA ALA A 178 -3.57 -4.96 25.01
C ALA A 178 -3.06 -6.25 24.32
N ILE A 179 -1.92 -6.78 24.73
CA ILE A 179 -1.35 -8.04 24.21
C ILE A 179 -2.32 -9.21 24.47
N HIS A 180 -2.88 -9.30 25.68
CA HIS A 180 -3.87 -10.34 26.00
C HIS A 180 -5.16 -10.22 25.19
N ALA A 181 -5.63 -9.01 24.92
CA ALA A 181 -6.83 -8.78 24.12
C ALA A 181 -6.63 -9.20 22.64
N VAL A 182 -5.42 -9.02 22.11
CA VAL A 182 -5.05 -9.46 20.75
C VAL A 182 -4.88 -10.98 20.68
N ALA A 183 -4.20 -11.60 21.65
CA ALA A 183 -3.99 -13.05 21.69
C ALA A 183 -5.31 -13.84 21.84
N LYS A 184 -6.26 -13.32 22.64
CA LYS A 184 -7.57 -13.96 22.87
C LYS A 184 -8.49 -13.93 21.64
N LYS A 185 -8.26 -13.01 20.69
CA LYS A 185 -8.97 -12.95 19.40
C LYS A 185 -8.40 -13.89 18.34
N GLY A 186 -7.16 -14.37 18.51
CA GLY A 186 -6.42 -15.14 17.50
C GLY A 186 -6.17 -16.62 17.82
N GLY A 187 -6.65 -17.14 18.95
CA GLY A 187 -6.46 -18.55 19.31
C GLY A 187 -5.00 -18.95 19.54
N ILE A 188 -4.19 -18.07 20.15
CA ILE A 188 -2.78 -18.32 20.46
C ILE A 188 -2.61 -18.62 21.96
N ASP A 189 -1.88 -19.68 22.27
CA ASP A 189 -1.70 -20.18 23.63
C ASP A 189 -0.85 -19.24 24.51
N SER A 190 -1.27 -19.10 25.76
CA SER A 190 -0.91 -17.98 26.64
C SER A 190 0.15 -18.34 27.70
N LYS A 191 1.36 -18.72 27.29
CA LYS A 191 2.49 -18.81 28.21
C LYS A 191 3.79 -18.42 27.54
N LEU A 192 4.36 -17.29 27.93
CA LEU A 192 5.75 -17.22 28.40
C LEU A 192 5.93 -15.92 29.21
N GLY A 193 6.44 -16.07 30.42
CA GLY A 193 6.54 -15.03 31.44
C GLY A 193 7.81 -14.18 31.34
N THR A 194 7.62 -12.91 31.65
CA THR A 194 8.54 -11.98 32.34
C THR A 194 10.03 -12.27 32.28
N GLN A 195 10.71 -11.70 31.28
CA GLN A 195 12.08 -11.19 31.41
C GLN A 195 12.24 -9.88 30.64
N GLN A 196 13.17 -9.05 31.13
CA GLN A 196 13.48 -7.70 30.70
C GLN A 196 13.87 -7.60 29.22
N SER A 197 13.36 -6.53 28.59
CA SER A 197 13.90 -5.80 27.45
C SER A 197 14.85 -6.52 26.48
N THR A 198 14.28 -7.19 25.49
CA THR A 198 14.79 -7.24 24.10
C THR A 198 13.65 -7.63 23.16
N PRO A 199 13.48 -6.99 21.99
CA PRO A 199 12.49 -7.41 21.02
C PRO A 199 12.92 -8.77 20.43
N VAL A 200 12.11 -9.81 20.66
CA VAL A 200 12.33 -11.14 20.08
C VAL A 200 11.88 -11.09 18.61
N LEU A 201 12.86 -11.19 17.71
CA LEU A 201 12.66 -11.52 16.31
C LEU A 201 12.29 -13.00 16.21
N ALA A 202 11.20 -13.36 15.53
CA ALA A 202 10.97 -14.74 15.11
C ALA A 202 11.06 -14.80 13.58
N PRO A 203 12.10 -15.42 13.00
CA PRO A 203 12.14 -15.68 11.57
C PRO A 203 11.21 -16.84 11.21
N ALA A 204 10.50 -16.74 10.09
CA ALA A 204 9.96 -17.92 9.43
C ALA A 204 11.15 -18.67 8.80
N THR A 205 11.47 -19.85 9.33
CA THR A 205 12.59 -20.68 8.86
C THR A 205 12.32 -21.21 7.46
N LEU A 206 13.11 -20.77 6.49
CA LEU A 206 13.44 -21.53 5.28
C LEU A 206 14.54 -22.52 5.66
N ALA A 207 14.27 -23.82 5.52
CA ALA A 207 15.30 -24.83 5.60
C ALA A 207 16.07 -24.86 4.27
N ASP A 208 17.36 -24.56 4.32
CA ASP A 208 18.33 -24.96 3.29
C ASP A 208 19.58 -25.47 4.03
N SER A 209 19.97 -26.71 3.77
CA SER A 209 21.16 -27.34 4.39
C SER A 209 22.28 -27.43 3.36
N THR A 210 23.40 -26.81 3.69
CA THR A 210 24.63 -26.79 2.91
C THR A 210 25.41 -28.10 2.94
N ASP A 211 26.04 -28.32 1.81
CA ASP A 211 27.20 -29.16 1.45
C ASP A 211 28.32 -29.38 2.51
N LYS A 212 29.01 -30.54 2.34
CA LYS A 212 30.45 -30.89 2.60
C LYS A 212 30.75 -32.12 3.49
N PRO A 213 31.92 -32.80 3.31
CA PRO A 213 33.10 -32.46 2.51
C PRO A 213 33.31 -33.28 1.22
#